data_AF-A0A6L8HYK6-F1
#
_entry.id   AF-A0A6L8HYK6-F1
#
_cell.length_a   1.000
_cell.length_b   1.000
_cell.length_c   1.000
_cell.angle_alpha   90.00
_cell.angle_beta   90.00
_cell.angle_gamma   90.00
#
_symmetry.space_group_name_H-M   'P 1'
#
loop_
_entity.id
_entity.type
_entity.pdbx_description
1 polymer ?
#
loop_
_entity_poly.entity_id
_entity_poly.type
_entity_poly.pdbx_seq_one_letter_code
_entity_poly.pdbx_strand_id
1 'polypeptide(L)' 'MEISVVQGDISKAEADVVVVNLFEGVTSPGGATGAVDRALDGAISKLIELGDIRGKAGE' A
#
# COMPACT_ATOMS: atom_id res chain seq x y z
N MET A 1 23.37 2.13 -7.81
CA MET A 1 21.95 2.37 -7.48
C MET A 1 21.69 3.84 -7.73
N GLU A 2 20.75 4.14 -8.61
CA GLU A 2 20.28 5.50 -8.85
C GLU A 2 19.02 5.72 -8.01
N ILE A 3 18.94 6.86 -7.32
CA ILE A 3 17.85 7.17 -6.40
C ILE A 3 17.39 8.58 -6.70
N SER A 4 16.09 8.77 -6.87
CA SER A 4 15.45 10.07 -6.97
C SER A 4 14.35 10.19 -5.91
N VAL A 5 14.06 11.42 -5.50
CA VAL A 5 12.97 11.73 -4.56
C VAL A 5 12.02 12.65 -5.30
N VAL A 6 10.76 12.23 -5.40
CA VAL A 6 9.72 12.97 -6.12
C VAL A 6 8.51 13.11 -5.20
N GLN A 7 7.89 14.29 -5.21
CA GLN A 7 6.62 14.51 -4.53
C GLN A 7 5.47 14.23 -5.51
N GLY A 8 4.49 13.43 -5.10
CA GLY A 8 3.34 13.11 -5.95
C GLY A 8 2.35 12.16 -5.31
N ASP A 9 1.35 11.78 -6.11
CA ASP A 9 0.39 10.73 -5.79
C ASP A 9 0.96 9.38 -6.23
N ILE A 10 1.17 8.49 -5.26
CA ILE A 10 1.76 7.17 -5.51
C ILE A 10 0.93 6.32 -6.47
N SER A 11 -0.39 6.52 -6.52
CA SER A 11 -1.28 5.78 -7.43
C SER A 11 -1.11 6.16 -8.90
N LYS A 12 -0.41 7.27 -9.17
CA LYS A 12 -0.11 7.79 -10.51
C LYS A 12 1.36 7.66 -10.88
N ALA A 13 2.18 7.05 -10.03
CA ALA A 13 3.59 6.85 -10.31
C ALA A 13 3.78 5.81 -11.42
N GLU A 14 4.52 6.18 -12.46
CA GLU A 14 4.95 5.22 -13.48
C GLU A 14 6.12 4.41 -12.92
N ALA A 15 5.84 3.18 -12.52
CA ALA A 15 6.83 2.24 -11.99
C ALA A 15 6.40 0.80 -12.31
N ASP A 16 7.37 -0.09 -12.51
CA ASP A 16 7.10 -1.52 -12.69
C ASP A 16 6.49 -2.15 -11.42
N VAL A 17 6.88 -1.64 -10.24
CA VAL A 17 6.40 -2.10 -8.93
C VAL A 17 6.26 -0.91 -7.98
N VAL A 18 5.14 -0.86 -7.25
CA VAL A 18 4.91 0.09 -6.16
C VAL A 18 4.93 -0.66 -4.82
N VAL A 19 5.73 -0.16 -3.88
CA VAL A 19 5.82 -0.72 -2.52
C VAL A 19 5.14 0.22 -1.54
N VAL A 20 4.18 -0.31 -0.78
CA VAL A 20 3.46 0.39 0.29
C VAL A 20 3.51 -0.41 1.58
N ASN A 21 3.42 0.25 2.72
CA ASN A 21 3.48 -0.40 4.03
C ASN A 21 2.09 -0.70 4.61
N LEU A 22 2.03 -1.68 5.51
CA LEU A 22 0.89 -1.96 6.38
C LEU A 22 1.43 -2.23 7.79
N PHE A 23 0.79 -1.67 8.82
CA PHE A 23 1.16 -1.93 10.21
C PHE A 23 0.21 -2.92 10.88
N GLU A 24 0.72 -3.67 11.86
CA GLU A 24 -0.06 -4.65 12.61
C GLU A 24 -1.30 -4.02 13.25
N GLY A 25 -2.45 -4.67 13.06
CA GLY A 25 -3.74 -4.22 13.60
C GLY A 25 -4.43 -3.12 12.80
N VAL A 26 -3.84 -2.63 11.70
CA VAL A 26 -4.52 -1.70 10.78
C VAL A 26 -5.56 -2.47 9.97
N THR A 27 -6.83 -2.15 10.19
CA THR A 27 -7.97 -2.77 9.48
C THR A 27 -8.44 -1.97 8.26
N SER A 28 -8.11 -0.68 8.19
CA SER A 28 -8.41 0.20 7.05
C SER A 28 -7.15 0.98 6.69
N PRO A 29 -6.57 0.80 5.49
CA PRO A 29 -5.34 1.48 5.11
C PRO A 29 -5.57 2.98 4.87
N GLY A 30 -4.64 3.80 5.38
CA GLY A 30 -4.61 5.25 5.16
C GLY A 30 -3.40 5.69 4.32
N GLY A 31 -3.23 7.00 4.13
CA GLY A 31 -2.06 7.57 3.45
C GLY A 31 -1.84 7.00 2.05
N ALA A 32 -0.58 6.67 1.73
CA ALA A 32 -0.19 6.09 0.45
C ALA A 32 -0.87 4.73 0.18
N THR A 33 -0.85 3.82 1.16
CA THR A 33 -1.51 2.49 1.05
C THR A 33 -3.00 2.64 0.80
N GLY A 34 -3.68 3.57 1.48
CA GLY A 34 -5.10 3.84 1.24
C GLY A 34 -5.38 4.52 -0.10
N ALA A 35 -4.45 5.30 -0.65
CA ALA A 35 -4.58 5.84 -2.00
C ALA A 35 -4.48 4.74 -3.06
N VAL A 36 -3.53 3.81 -2.92
CA VAL A 36 -3.40 2.64 -3.79
C VAL A 36 -4.61 1.72 -3.65
N ASP A 37 -5.08 1.47 -2.42
CA ASP A 37 -6.26 0.62 -2.19
C ASP A 37 -7.50 1.16 -2.91
N ARG A 38 -7.75 2.46 -2.85
CA ARG A 38 -8.84 3.10 -3.61
C ARG A 38 -8.67 2.98 -5.12
N ALA A 39 -7.44 3.08 -5.62
CA ALA A 39 -7.16 2.91 -7.06
C ALA A 39 -7.33 1.45 -7.52
N LEU A 40 -7.28 0.50 -6.58
CA LEU A 40 -7.49 -0.93 -6.79
C LEU A 40 -8.89 -1.40 -6.34
N ASP A 41 -9.87 -0.49 -6.27
CA ASP A 41 -11.26 -0.79 -5.88
C ASP A 41 -11.38 -1.56 -4.55
N GLY A 42 -10.52 -1.26 -3.57
CA GLY A 42 -10.56 -1.85 -2.23
C GLY A 42 -9.88 -3.24 -2.12
N ALA A 43 -9.07 -3.63 -3.10
CA ALA A 43 -8.42 -4.94 -3.10
C ALA A 43 -7.50 -5.18 -1.88
N ILE A 44 -6.77 -4.16 -1.41
CA ILE A 44 -5.90 -4.29 -0.24
C ILE A 44 -6.75 -4.41 1.02
N SER A 45 -7.80 -3.62 1.14
CA SER A 45 -8.77 -3.73 2.25
C SER A 45 -9.38 -5.13 2.32
N LYS A 46 -9.69 -5.75 1.17
CA LYS A 46 -10.20 -7.12 1.11
C LYS A 46 -9.18 -8.14 1.60
N LEU A 47 -7.90 -8.01 1.26
CA LEU A 47 -6.83 -8.88 1.75
C LEU A 47 -6.65 -8.76 3.27
N ILE A 48 -6.77 -7.55 3.82
CA ILE A 48 -6.75 -7.30 5.27
C ILE A 48 -7.95 -7.98 5.94
N GLU A 49 -9.14 -7.84 5.38
CA GLU A 49 -10.39 -8.45 5.90
C GLU A 49 -10.30 -9.98 5.92
N LEU A 50 -9.71 -10.60 4.89
CA LEU A 50 -9.47 -12.03 4.81
C LEU A 50 -8.32 -12.52 5.72
N GLY A 51 -7.51 -11.60 6.23
CA GLY A 51 -6.36 -11.91 7.07
C GLY A 51 -5.13 -12.42 6.31
N ASP A 52 -5.11 -12.26 4.97
CA ASP A 52 -3.99 -12.64 4.11
C ASP A 52 -2.74 -11.80 4.38
N ILE A 53 -2.95 -10.54 4.77
CA ILE A 53 -1.90 -9.61 5.24
C ILE A 53 -2.31 -9.02 6.58
N ARG A 54 -1.38 -9.00 7.55
CA ARG A 54 -1.67 -8.56 8.92
C ARG A 54 -0.83 -7.37 9.35
N GLY A 55 0.23 -7.05 8.60
CA GLY A 55 1.14 -5.94 8.89
C GLY A 55 2.19 -6.28 9.95
N LYS A 56 2.48 -7.57 10.16
CA LYS A 56 3.52 -8.01 11.10
C LYS A 56 4.91 -7.70 10.55
N ALA A 57 5.86 -7.46 11.44
CA ALA A 57 7.25 -7.25 11.00
C ALA A 57 7.80 -8.48 10.28
N GLY A 58 8.27 -8.29 9.05
CA GLY A 58 8.83 -9.37 8.21
C GLY A 58 7.78 -10.17 7.43
N GLU A 59 6.52 -9.73 7.46
CA GLU A 59 5.47 -10.14 6.52
C GLU A 59 5.49 -9.28 5.25
#